data_AF-A0A5C7YKT5-F1
#
_entry.id   AF-A0A5C7YKT5-F1
#
_cell.length_a   1.000
_cell.length_b   1.000
_cell.length_c   1.000
_cell.angle_alpha   90.00
_cell.angle_beta   90.00
_cell.angle_gamma   90.00
#
_symmetry.space_group_name_H-M   'P 1'
#
loop_
_entity.id
_entity.type
_entity.pdbx_description
1 polymer ?
#
loop_
_entity_poly.entity_id
_entity_poly.type
_entity_poly.pdbx_seq_one_letter_code
_entity_poly.pdbx_strand_id
1 'polypeptide(L)'
;MPFDNLNNVHFLPAEKTAALDAITALETALAAKFRNLSAEERKRYGSINEQNKLIVNKVLDYRNNQPALSSADVDWAEFQNDFDSRTFIQATISRLQNIIDGLNNNKILHDYDNYQAALTDYSYSQYKASTKAALPI
;
A
#
# COMPACT_ATOMS: atom_id res chain seq x y z
N MET A 1 -20.85 1.16 28.60
CA MET A 1 -19.37 1.17 28.56
C MET A 1 -18.96 1.79 27.25
N PRO A 2 -17.99 2.71 27.19
CA PRO A 2 -17.70 3.44 25.95
C PRO A 2 -16.77 2.60 25.09
N PHE A 3 -17.35 1.68 24.30
CA PHE A 3 -16.66 0.99 23.19
C PHE A 3 -17.17 1.49 21.83
N ASP A 4 -18.03 2.51 21.82
CA ASP A 4 -18.56 3.14 20.63
C ASP A 4 -17.70 4.37 20.29
N ASN A 5 -17.43 4.56 19.00
CA ASN A 5 -16.67 5.70 18.47
C ASN A 5 -15.18 5.60 18.84
N LEU A 6 -14.54 4.52 18.39
CA LEU A 6 -13.11 4.26 18.54
C LEU A 6 -12.24 5.23 17.73
N ASN A 7 -12.81 5.84 16.67
CA ASN A 7 -12.13 6.88 15.89
C ASN A 7 -13.06 8.05 15.50
N ASN A 8 -12.88 9.18 16.18
CA ASN A 8 -13.68 10.39 15.98
C ASN A 8 -13.02 11.38 15.01
N VAL A 9 -11.89 10.99 14.41
CA VAL A 9 -11.18 11.82 13.43
C VAL A 9 -11.76 11.52 12.06
N HIS A 10 -12.43 12.50 11.47
CA HIS A 10 -13.01 12.40 10.15
C HIS A 10 -12.28 13.31 9.16
N PHE A 11 -12.26 12.90 7.91
CA PHE A 11 -11.62 13.67 6.84
C PHE A 11 -12.54 14.79 6.34
N LEU A 12 -12.02 16.01 6.37
CA LEU A 12 -12.65 17.19 5.77
C LEU A 12 -12.65 17.07 4.24
N PRO A 13 -13.59 17.73 3.54
CA PRO A 13 -13.61 17.73 2.08
C PRO A 13 -12.28 18.16 1.45
N ALA A 14 -11.64 19.20 1.99
CA ALA A 14 -10.35 19.69 1.50
C ALA A 14 -9.22 18.66 1.65
N GLU A 15 -9.20 17.90 2.76
CA GLU A 15 -8.20 16.86 3.00
C GLU A 15 -8.37 15.68 2.03
N LYS A 16 -9.62 15.30 1.75
CA LYS A 16 -9.94 14.26 0.74
C LYS A 16 -9.45 14.69 -0.64
N THR A 17 -9.75 15.92 -1.05
CA THR A 17 -9.29 16.47 -2.34
C THR A 17 -7.77 16.48 -2.41
N ALA A 18 -7.09 17.02 -1.41
CA ALA A 18 -5.64 17.09 -1.39
C ALA A 18 -4.97 15.70 -1.47
N ALA A 19 -5.52 14.70 -0.79
CA ALA A 19 -5.02 13.33 -0.86
C ALA A 19 -5.17 12.72 -2.26
N LEU A 20 -6.34 12.90 -2.90
CA LEU A 20 -6.59 12.40 -4.25
C LEU A 20 -5.73 13.10 -5.29
N ASP A 21 -5.58 14.43 -5.21
CA ASP A 21 -4.71 15.20 -6.10
C ASP A 21 -3.25 14.74 -6.00
N ALA A 22 -2.77 14.44 -4.78
CA ALA A 22 -1.42 13.93 -4.58
C ALA A 22 -1.22 12.53 -5.20
N ILE A 23 -2.23 11.65 -5.12
CA ILE A 23 -2.21 10.34 -5.78
C ILE A 23 -2.16 10.52 -7.29
N THR A 24 -3.03 11.35 -7.87
CA THR A 24 -3.05 11.62 -9.31
C THR A 24 -1.73 12.24 -9.80
N ALA A 25 -1.13 13.13 -9.02
CA ALA A 25 0.18 13.70 -9.35
C ALA A 25 1.28 12.63 -9.37
N LEU A 26 1.27 11.70 -8.41
CA LEU A 26 2.21 10.58 -8.37
C LEU A 26 2.02 9.62 -9.54
N GLU A 27 0.78 9.25 -9.85
CA GLU A 27 0.44 8.40 -11.01
C GLU A 27 0.92 9.04 -12.31
N THR A 28 0.67 10.34 -12.48
CA THR A 28 1.10 11.09 -13.66
C THR A 28 2.62 11.12 -13.80
N ALA A 29 3.34 11.37 -12.69
CA ALA A 29 4.80 11.43 -12.68
C ALA A 29 5.45 10.09 -13.08
N LEU A 30 4.80 8.97 -12.77
CA LEU A 30 5.34 7.63 -12.98
C LEU A 30 4.75 6.90 -14.20
N ALA A 31 3.69 7.44 -14.83
CA ALA A 31 2.92 6.79 -15.89
C ALA A 31 3.77 6.22 -17.03
N ALA A 32 4.73 7.00 -17.54
CA ALA A 32 5.59 6.57 -18.65
C ALA A 32 6.52 5.39 -18.31
N LYS A 33 6.73 5.12 -17.02
CA LYS A 33 7.64 4.10 -16.50
C LYS A 33 6.89 2.86 -15.97
N PHE A 34 5.58 2.92 -15.83
CA PHE A 34 4.80 1.74 -15.47
C PHE A 34 4.93 0.64 -16.53
N ARG A 35 5.04 -0.60 -16.05
CA ARG A 35 5.15 -1.80 -16.87
C ARG A 35 4.24 -2.86 -16.28
N ASN A 36 3.53 -3.55 -17.16
CA ASN A 36 2.73 -4.71 -16.79
C ASN A 36 3.51 -5.97 -17.15
N LEU A 37 3.53 -6.93 -16.23
CA LEU A 37 4.13 -8.24 -16.45
C LEU A 37 3.02 -9.27 -16.70
N SER A 38 3.26 -10.24 -17.57
CA SER A 38 2.44 -11.46 -17.66
C SER A 38 2.65 -12.35 -16.42
N ALA A 39 1.85 -13.40 -16.25
CA ALA A 39 2.04 -14.36 -15.16
C ALA A 39 3.38 -15.11 -15.30
N GLU A 40 3.74 -15.46 -16.53
CA GLU A 40 5.00 -16.14 -16.88
C GLU A 40 6.20 -15.21 -16.62
N GLU A 41 6.12 -13.95 -17.00
CA GLU A 41 7.16 -12.95 -16.74
C GLU A 41 7.35 -12.72 -15.25
N ARG A 42 6.25 -12.60 -14.47
CA ARG A 42 6.33 -12.50 -13.00
C ARG A 42 7.04 -13.71 -12.39
N LYS A 43 6.72 -14.93 -12.85
CA LYS A 43 7.37 -16.15 -12.37
C LYS A 43 8.85 -16.17 -12.71
N ARG A 44 9.21 -15.80 -13.96
CA ARG A 44 10.58 -15.81 -14.44
C ARG A 44 11.44 -14.75 -13.74
N TYR A 45 11.01 -13.50 -13.75
CA TYR A 45 11.80 -12.37 -13.23
C TYR A 45 11.69 -12.20 -11.72
N GLY A 46 10.60 -12.68 -11.10
CA GLY A 46 10.46 -12.74 -9.64
C GLY A 46 11.38 -13.76 -8.95
N SER A 47 12.15 -14.54 -9.72
CA SER A 47 13.13 -15.51 -9.20
C SER A 47 14.30 -14.85 -8.46
N ILE A 48 14.52 -13.54 -8.64
CA ILE A 48 15.46 -12.76 -7.83
C ILE A 48 14.85 -12.41 -6.47
N ASN A 49 14.83 -13.40 -5.58
CA ASN A 49 14.40 -13.23 -4.20
C ASN A 49 15.40 -12.39 -3.38
N GLU A 50 15.08 -12.12 -2.11
CA GLU A 50 15.90 -11.26 -1.26
C GLU A 50 17.34 -11.76 -1.04
N GLN A 51 17.54 -13.08 -1.03
CA GLN A 51 18.87 -13.67 -0.92
C GLN A 51 19.69 -13.44 -2.18
N ASN A 52 19.09 -13.63 -3.37
CA ASN A 52 19.77 -13.42 -4.64
C ASN A 52 20.09 -11.94 -4.90
N LYS A 53 19.30 -11.01 -4.35
CA LYS A 53 19.60 -9.57 -4.39
C LYS A 53 20.91 -9.20 -3.68
N LEU A 54 21.35 -9.98 -2.69
CA LEU A 54 22.64 -9.76 -2.02
C LEU A 54 23.83 -9.92 -2.97
N ILE A 55 23.70 -10.78 -3.99
CA ILE A 55 24.73 -10.96 -5.02
C ILE A 55 24.88 -9.66 -5.83
N VAL A 56 23.76 -9.05 -6.23
CA VAL A 56 23.76 -7.78 -6.97
C VAL A 56 24.45 -6.68 -6.17
N ASN A 57 24.14 -6.55 -4.88
CA ASN A 57 24.78 -5.57 -4.00
C ASN A 57 26.30 -5.82 -3.91
N LYS A 58 26.71 -7.09 -3.73
CA LYS A 58 28.13 -7.45 -3.64
C LYS A 58 28.90 -7.20 -4.93
N VAL A 59 28.26 -7.44 -6.09
CA VAL A 59 28.86 -7.14 -7.40
C VAL A 59 29.05 -5.64 -7.57
N LEU A 60 28.07 -4.82 -7.16
CA LEU A 60 28.20 -3.36 -7.18
C LEU A 60 29.36 -2.88 -6.30
N ASP A 61 29.43 -3.37 -5.06
CA ASP A 61 30.53 -3.04 -4.13
C ASP A 61 31.89 -3.42 -4.73
N TYR A 62 31.99 -4.60 -5.33
CA TYR A 62 33.23 -5.05 -5.96
C TYR A 62 33.62 -4.17 -7.14
N ARG A 63 32.65 -3.81 -8.00
CA ARG A 63 32.87 -2.90 -9.14
C ARG A 63 33.38 -1.54 -8.68
N ASN A 64 32.80 -0.99 -7.62
CA ASN A 64 33.16 0.33 -7.10
C ASN A 64 34.56 0.35 -6.46
N ASN A 65 34.95 -0.74 -5.80
CA ASN A 65 36.23 -0.80 -5.08
C ASN A 65 37.38 -1.40 -5.92
N GLN A 66 37.09 -2.29 -6.86
CA GLN A 66 38.06 -3.02 -7.68
C GLN A 66 37.66 -3.02 -9.17
N PRO A 67 37.52 -1.82 -9.79
CA PRO A 67 37.00 -1.69 -11.14
C PRO A 67 37.81 -2.43 -12.21
N ALA A 68 39.12 -2.59 -12.02
CA ALA A 68 40.01 -3.26 -12.97
C ALA A 68 39.79 -4.78 -13.06
N LEU A 69 39.12 -5.39 -12.07
CA LEU A 69 38.82 -6.82 -12.03
C LEU A 69 37.39 -7.14 -12.50
N SER A 70 36.67 -6.10 -12.96
CA SER A 70 35.31 -6.24 -13.46
C SER A 70 35.30 -6.74 -14.91
N SER A 71 34.32 -7.56 -15.26
CA SER A 71 34.15 -8.03 -16.65
C SER A 71 33.89 -6.84 -17.58
N ALA A 72 34.55 -6.83 -18.74
CA ALA A 72 34.32 -5.84 -19.79
C ALA A 72 33.01 -6.06 -20.56
N ASP A 73 32.39 -7.24 -20.43
CA ASP A 73 31.15 -7.61 -21.12
C ASP A 73 29.89 -7.02 -20.46
N VAL A 74 30.03 -6.47 -19.24
CA VAL A 74 28.93 -5.85 -18.51
C VAL A 74 28.89 -4.36 -18.85
N ASP A 75 27.73 -3.89 -19.29
CA ASP A 75 27.44 -2.46 -19.34
C ASP A 75 27.27 -1.93 -17.91
N TRP A 76 28.38 -1.47 -17.34
CA TRP A 76 28.41 -0.95 -15.97
C TRP A 76 27.66 0.36 -15.80
N ALA A 77 27.45 1.14 -16.87
CA ALA A 77 26.67 2.36 -16.79
C ALA A 77 25.19 2.00 -16.66
N GLU A 78 24.69 1.07 -17.47
CA GLU A 78 23.31 0.61 -17.35
C GLU A 78 23.06 -0.16 -16.05
N PHE A 79 24.01 -0.99 -15.62
CA PHE A 79 23.91 -1.67 -14.32
C PHE A 79 23.72 -0.69 -13.16
N GLN A 80 24.45 0.44 -13.16
CA GLN A 80 24.30 1.48 -12.14
C GLN A 80 22.93 2.16 -12.25
N ASN A 81 22.48 2.51 -13.45
CA ASN A 81 21.15 3.12 -13.66
C ASN A 81 20.02 2.21 -13.15
N ASP A 82 20.12 0.91 -13.41
CA ASP A 82 19.18 -0.11 -12.93
C ASP A 82 19.19 -0.22 -11.41
N PHE A 83 20.39 -0.20 -10.81
CA PHE A 83 20.54 -0.26 -9.36
C PHE A 83 19.92 0.96 -8.66
N ASP A 84 20.18 2.15 -9.19
CA ASP A 84 19.64 3.42 -8.68
C ASP A 84 18.13 3.47 -8.84
N SER A 85 17.62 3.07 -10.01
CA SER A 85 16.18 2.97 -10.28
C SER A 85 15.50 2.00 -9.32
N ARG A 86 16.08 0.81 -9.11
CA ARG A 86 15.58 -0.18 -8.15
C ARG A 86 15.53 0.38 -6.73
N THR A 87 16.56 1.09 -6.31
CA THR A 87 16.65 1.69 -4.96
C THR A 87 15.56 2.73 -4.75
N PHE A 88 15.37 3.63 -5.72
CA PHE A 88 14.30 4.63 -5.70
C PHE A 88 12.90 3.99 -5.66
N ILE A 89 12.66 2.98 -6.49
CA ILE A 89 11.38 2.25 -6.55
C ILE A 89 11.09 1.57 -5.20
N GLN A 90 12.07 0.86 -4.62
CA GLN A 90 11.93 0.20 -3.34
C GLN A 90 11.56 1.19 -2.22
N ALA A 91 12.28 2.32 -2.13
CA ALA A 91 12.00 3.34 -1.13
C ALA A 91 10.60 3.96 -1.30
N THR A 92 10.18 4.20 -2.55
CA THR A 92 8.85 4.72 -2.87
C THR A 92 7.76 3.73 -2.46
N ILE A 93 7.91 2.45 -2.81
CA ILE A 93 6.99 1.38 -2.40
C ILE A 93 6.85 1.32 -0.88
N SER A 94 7.95 1.36 -0.13
CA SER A 94 7.90 1.33 1.34
C SER A 94 7.11 2.50 1.93
N ARG A 95 7.26 3.71 1.37
CA ARG A 95 6.48 4.88 1.82
C ARG A 95 5.00 4.73 1.51
N LEU A 96 4.66 4.24 0.32
CA LEU A 96 3.26 3.98 -0.06
C LEU A 96 2.63 2.90 0.81
N GLN A 97 3.38 1.83 1.14
CA GLN A 97 2.90 0.78 2.02
C GLN A 97 2.56 1.31 3.42
N ASN A 98 3.41 2.17 3.99
CA ASN A 98 3.13 2.80 5.28
C ASN A 98 1.83 3.64 5.25
N ILE A 99 1.57 4.34 4.13
CA ILE A 99 0.32 5.10 3.95
C ILE A 99 -0.87 4.13 3.85
N ILE A 100 -0.76 3.06 3.07
CA ILE A 100 -1.78 2.02 2.94
C ILE A 100 -2.10 1.40 4.31
N ASP A 101 -1.09 1.08 5.10
CA ASP A 101 -1.27 0.49 6.43
C ASP A 101 -2.01 1.47 7.37
N GLY A 102 -1.65 2.76 7.35
CA GLY A 102 -2.35 3.80 8.09
C GLY A 102 -3.82 3.97 7.67
N LEU A 103 -4.09 3.94 6.36
CA LEU A 103 -5.46 4.00 5.82
C LEU A 103 -6.28 2.77 6.21
N ASN A 104 -5.69 1.58 6.14
CA ASN A 104 -6.34 0.33 6.54
C ASN A 104 -6.71 0.33 8.02
N ASN A 105 -5.80 0.79 8.88
CA ASN A 105 -6.06 0.89 10.33
C ASN A 105 -7.24 1.82 10.60
N ASN A 106 -7.26 3.02 10.00
CA ASN A 106 -8.37 3.96 10.15
C ASN A 106 -9.69 3.38 9.62
N LYS A 107 -9.66 2.71 8.47
CA LYS A 107 -10.83 2.05 7.88
C LYS A 107 -11.40 0.99 8.83
N ILE A 108 -10.55 0.14 9.42
CA ILE A 108 -10.98 -0.90 10.36
C ILE A 108 -11.74 -0.29 11.55
N LEU A 109 -11.23 0.82 12.10
CA LEU A 109 -11.87 1.51 13.22
C LEU A 109 -13.24 2.08 12.82
N HIS A 110 -13.32 2.77 11.68
CA HIS A 110 -14.60 3.31 11.19
C HIS A 110 -15.61 2.21 10.81
N ASP A 111 -15.16 1.10 10.24
CA ASP A 111 -16.03 -0.05 9.93
C ASP A 111 -16.60 -0.66 11.20
N TYR A 112 -15.78 -0.79 12.25
CA TYR A 112 -16.22 -1.28 13.55
C TYR A 112 -17.28 -0.35 14.17
N ASP A 113 -17.02 0.96 14.20
CA ASP A 113 -17.94 1.96 14.75
C ASP A 113 -19.29 1.96 14.00
N ASN A 114 -19.23 1.93 12.66
CA ASN A 114 -20.43 1.83 11.82
C ASN A 114 -21.22 0.54 12.11
N TYR A 115 -20.53 -0.58 12.32
CA TYR A 115 -21.18 -1.85 12.63
C TYR A 115 -21.86 -1.83 14.00
N GLN A 116 -21.22 -1.29 15.05
CA GLN A 116 -21.85 -1.17 16.36
C GLN A 116 -23.10 -0.27 16.32
N ALA A 117 -23.04 0.84 15.59
CA ALA A 117 -24.20 1.71 15.37
C ALA A 117 -25.34 0.97 14.64
N ALA A 118 -25.01 0.21 13.60
CA ALA A 118 -25.99 -0.58 12.86
C ALA A 118 -26.65 -1.68 13.72
N LEU A 119 -25.88 -2.36 14.58
CA LEU A 119 -26.42 -3.36 15.52
C LEU A 119 -27.39 -2.75 16.52
N THR A 120 -27.10 -1.53 16.98
CA THR A 120 -27.97 -0.78 17.89
C THR A 120 -29.30 -0.45 17.23
N ASP A 121 -29.28 0.09 16.01
CA ASP A 121 -30.50 0.40 15.24
C ASP A 121 -31.30 -0.87 14.90
N TYR A 122 -30.61 -1.94 14.52
CA TYR A 122 -31.23 -3.23 14.24
C TYR A 122 -31.96 -3.78 15.48
N SER A 123 -31.31 -3.72 16.65
CA SER A 123 -31.89 -4.16 17.93
C SER A 123 -33.12 -3.32 18.32
N TYR A 124 -33.06 -2.00 18.08
CA TYR A 124 -34.21 -1.11 18.27
C TYR A 124 -35.38 -1.46 17.35
N SER A 125 -35.10 -1.72 16.08
CA SER A 125 -36.09 -2.13 15.09
C SER A 125 -36.77 -3.45 15.48
N GLN A 126 -35.99 -4.43 15.97
CA GLN A 126 -36.53 -5.69 16.48
C GLN A 126 -37.45 -5.48 17.70
N TYR A 127 -37.04 -4.64 18.66
CA TYR A 127 -37.86 -4.28 19.82
C TYR A 127 -39.19 -3.61 19.43
N LYS A 128 -39.16 -2.68 18.45
CA LYS A 128 -40.38 -2.04 17.94
C LYS A 128 -41.29 -3.03 17.22
N ALA A 129 -40.73 -3.95 16.45
CA ALA A 129 -41.50 -4.99 15.78
C ALA A 129 -42.21 -5.91 16.77
N SER A 130 -41.51 -6.38 17.82
CA SER A 130 -42.09 -7.28 18.82
C SER A 130 -43.15 -6.60 19.69
N THR A 131 -42.96 -5.34 20.05
CA THR A 131 -43.95 -4.57 20.84
C THR A 131 -45.18 -4.16 20.03
N LYS A 132 -45.04 -3.91 18.72
CA LYS A 132 -46.20 -3.65 17.83
C LYS A 132 -47.07 -4.90 17.62
N ALA A 133 -46.47 -6.08 17.56
CA ALA A 133 -47.18 -7.37 17.48
C ALA A 133 -47.88 -7.75 18.80
N ALA A 134 -47.49 -7.14 19.92
CA ALA A 134 -48.02 -7.43 21.26
C ALA A 134 -49.20 -6.53 21.69
N LEU A 135 -49.69 -5.64 20.83
CA LEU A 135 -50.92 -4.86 21.09
C LEU A 135 -52.15 -5.73 20.75
N PRO A 136 -52.97 -6.16 21.74
CA PRO A 136 -54.23 -6.81 21.46
C PRO A 136 -55.23 -5.80 20.89
N ILE A 137 -56.03 -6.25 19.93
CA ILE A 137 -57.28 -5.59 19.50
C ILE A 137 -58.31 -5.76 20.61
#